data_AF-A0A9E2MXT8-F1
#
_entry.id   AF-A0A9E2MXT8-F1
#
_cell.length_a   1.000
_cell.length_b   1.000
_cell.length_c   1.000
_cell.angle_alpha   90.00
_cell.angle_beta   90.00
_cell.angle_gamma   90.00
#
_symmetry.space_group_name_H-M   'P 1'
#
loop_
_entity.id
_entity.type
_entity.pdbx_description
1 polymer ?
#
loop_
_entity_poly.entity_id
_entity_poly.type
_entity_poly.pdbx_seq_one_letter_code
_entity_poly.pdbx_strand_id
1 'polypeptide(L)'
;MDFGLSEELVMLREMVRGFAAEKIAPYADEWDANHYFPYEEVVKPMGELGLFGTVIPEEYGGNNMGWLAAIVVYGGARDIAGYRSMGMPLYCTGSATVDKPPEIRIIGYNVPVDVGGVTVKPGAIIIADEDGVVSIPADALSATLEKLQVIFEVEEAMEEAIQGGASVDEIKAIIAKKKPPK
;
A
#
# COMPACT_ATOMS: atom_id res chain seq x y z
N MET A 1 -14.34 -10.86 10.22
CA MET A 1 -14.06 -10.48 8.81
C MET A 1 -12.70 -11.06 8.46
N ASP A 2 -12.58 -11.65 7.27
CA ASP A 2 -11.29 -12.02 6.70
C ASP A 2 -10.72 -10.79 5.98
N PHE A 3 -9.52 -10.35 6.38
CA PHE A 3 -8.80 -9.22 5.80
C PHE A 3 -7.68 -9.67 4.85
N GLY A 4 -7.65 -10.97 4.52
CA GLY A 4 -6.75 -11.52 3.51
C GLY A 4 -7.04 -10.99 2.12
N LEU A 5 -6.09 -11.19 1.22
CA LEU A 5 -6.31 -10.99 -0.22
C LEU A 5 -7.40 -11.96 -0.69
N SER A 6 -8.26 -11.52 -1.60
CA SER A 6 -9.18 -12.43 -2.28
C SER A 6 -8.41 -13.53 -3.02
N GLU A 7 -9.04 -14.67 -3.29
CA GLU A 7 -8.41 -15.76 -4.03
C GLU A 7 -7.83 -15.28 -5.38
N GLU A 8 -8.56 -14.41 -6.08
CA GLU A 8 -8.11 -13.78 -7.32
C GLU A 8 -6.83 -12.93 -7.15
N LEU A 9 -6.75 -12.14 -6.08
CA LEU A 9 -5.57 -11.34 -5.77
C LEU A 9 -4.39 -12.21 -5.30
N VAL A 10 -4.66 -13.33 -4.61
CA VAL A 10 -3.63 -14.32 -4.27
C VAL A 10 -3.06 -14.95 -5.53
N MET A 11 -3.92 -15.41 -6.46
CA MET A 11 -3.51 -16.00 -7.73
C MET A 11 -2.72 -15.01 -8.60
N LEU A 12 -3.19 -13.76 -8.71
CA LEU A 12 -2.48 -12.69 -9.42
C LEU A 12 -1.08 -12.48 -8.84
N ARG A 13 -0.98 -12.36 -7.50
CA ARG A 13 0.30 -12.17 -6.81
C ARG A 13 1.27 -13.32 -7.07
N GLU A 14 0.78 -14.56 -7.05
CA GLU A 14 1.60 -15.74 -7.32
C GLU A 14 2.08 -15.77 -8.78
N MET A 15 1.19 -15.49 -9.72
CA MET A 15 1.53 -15.42 -11.15
C MET A 15 2.57 -14.33 -11.43
N VAL A 16 2.35 -13.10 -10.96
CA VAL A 16 3.28 -11.98 -11.14
C VAL A 16 4.64 -12.28 -10.51
N ARG A 17 4.65 -12.90 -9.32
CA ARG A 17 5.89 -13.30 -8.64
C ARG A 17 6.66 -14.33 -9.44
N GLY A 18 5.98 -15.39 -9.93
CA GLY A 18 6.59 -16.41 -10.77
C GLY A 18 7.18 -15.79 -12.04
N PHE A 19 6.39 -14.95 -12.71
CA PHE A 19 6.83 -14.24 -13.92
C PHE A 19 8.07 -13.38 -13.67
N ALA A 20 8.08 -12.55 -12.62
CA ALA A 20 9.21 -11.69 -12.30
C ALA A 20 10.47 -12.49 -11.93
N ALA A 21 10.32 -13.56 -11.14
CA ALA A 21 11.44 -14.42 -10.74
C ALA A 21 12.06 -15.17 -11.93
N GLU A 22 11.25 -15.58 -12.90
CA GLU A 22 11.71 -16.35 -14.05
C GLU A 22 12.18 -15.47 -15.21
N LYS A 23 11.42 -14.42 -15.56
CA LYS A 23 11.62 -13.64 -16.79
C LYS A 23 12.39 -12.34 -16.59
N ILE A 24 12.38 -11.77 -15.38
CA ILE A 24 12.94 -10.43 -15.12
C ILE A 24 14.21 -10.53 -14.28
N ALA A 25 14.11 -11.09 -13.07
CA ALA A 25 15.18 -11.06 -12.07
C ALA A 25 16.54 -11.59 -12.57
N PRO A 26 16.64 -12.67 -13.37
CA PRO A 26 17.92 -13.18 -13.85
C PRO A 26 18.66 -12.25 -14.82
N TYR A 27 17.93 -11.38 -15.53
CA TYR A 27 18.47 -10.57 -16.63
C TYR A 27 18.49 -9.07 -16.32
N ALA A 28 17.82 -8.65 -15.24
CA ALA A 28 17.62 -7.24 -14.92
C ALA A 28 18.92 -6.41 -14.88
N ASP A 29 19.98 -6.93 -14.25
CA ASP A 29 21.27 -6.23 -14.16
C ASP A 29 21.96 -6.09 -15.53
N GLU A 30 21.87 -7.10 -16.38
CA GLU A 30 22.44 -7.06 -17.73
C GLU A 30 21.69 -6.06 -18.62
N TRP A 31 20.35 -6.09 -18.56
CA TRP A 31 19.53 -5.17 -19.35
C TRP A 31 19.73 -3.72 -18.93
N ASP A 32 19.80 -3.45 -17.63
CA ASP A 32 20.07 -2.10 -17.09
C ASP A 32 21.44 -1.60 -17.55
N ALA A 33 22.49 -2.43 -17.43
CA ALA A 33 23.84 -2.07 -17.86
C ALA A 33 23.95 -1.77 -19.37
N ASN A 34 23.14 -2.43 -20.19
CA ASN A 34 23.15 -2.26 -21.64
C ASN A 34 22.11 -1.24 -22.15
N HIS A 35 21.36 -0.59 -21.25
CA HIS A 35 20.21 0.26 -21.60
C HIS A 35 19.21 -0.46 -22.53
N TYR A 36 19.07 -1.77 -22.35
CA TYR A 36 18.21 -2.61 -23.17
C TYR A 36 16.78 -2.60 -22.62
N PHE A 37 15.81 -2.37 -23.51
CA PHE A 37 14.40 -2.42 -23.17
C PHE A 37 13.81 -3.77 -23.62
N PRO A 38 13.50 -4.70 -22.68
CA PRO A 38 13.09 -6.07 -22.99
C PRO A 38 11.62 -6.14 -23.44
N TYR A 39 11.35 -5.68 -24.66
CA TYR A 39 9.99 -5.59 -25.18
C TYR A 39 9.37 -6.98 -25.41
N GLU A 40 10.07 -7.87 -26.13
CA GLU A 40 9.53 -9.19 -26.48
C GLU A 40 9.60 -10.17 -25.30
N GLU A 41 10.62 -10.04 -24.45
CA GLU A 41 10.90 -10.94 -23.33
C GLU A 41 10.00 -10.67 -22.12
N VAL A 42 9.62 -9.40 -21.91
CA VAL A 42 8.93 -8.95 -20.70
C VAL A 42 7.66 -8.17 -21.02
N VAL A 43 7.76 -7.07 -21.76
CA VAL A 43 6.64 -6.12 -21.89
C VAL A 43 5.45 -6.73 -22.61
N LYS A 44 5.68 -7.39 -23.75
CA LYS A 44 4.62 -8.03 -24.53
C LYS A 44 3.97 -9.19 -23.77
N PRO A 45 4.71 -10.14 -23.15
CA PRO A 45 4.13 -11.15 -22.27
C PRO A 45 3.33 -10.56 -21.10
N MET A 46 3.79 -9.48 -20.47
CA MET A 46 3.04 -8.80 -19.41
C MET A 46 1.69 -8.26 -19.93
N GLY A 47 1.67 -7.74 -21.16
CA GLY A 47 0.43 -7.30 -21.81
C GLY A 47 -0.52 -8.45 -22.11
N GLU A 48 0.00 -9.58 -22.60
CA GLU A 48 -0.79 -10.81 -22.83
C GLU A 48 -1.36 -11.40 -21.54
N LEU A 49 -0.63 -11.25 -20.43
CA LEU A 49 -1.09 -11.62 -19.08
C LEU A 49 -2.08 -10.61 -18.48
N GLY A 50 -2.42 -9.52 -19.19
CA GLY A 50 -3.38 -8.53 -18.74
C GLY A 50 -2.87 -7.62 -17.60
N LEU A 51 -1.55 -7.60 -17.34
CA LEU A 51 -0.97 -6.88 -16.21
C LEU A 51 -1.05 -5.35 -16.35
N PHE A 52 -1.33 -4.83 -17.55
CA PHE A 52 -1.48 -3.39 -17.79
C PHE A 52 -2.92 -2.87 -17.61
N GLY A 53 -3.89 -3.78 -17.48
CA GLY A 53 -5.31 -3.43 -17.40
C GLY A 53 -5.96 -3.78 -16.06
N THR A 54 -5.19 -4.10 -15.02
CA THR A 54 -5.69 -4.65 -13.76
C THR A 54 -6.75 -3.78 -13.08
N VAL A 55 -6.68 -2.46 -13.21
CA VAL A 55 -7.64 -1.50 -12.64
C VAL A 55 -8.69 -1.01 -13.65
N ILE A 56 -8.55 -1.36 -14.91
CA ILE A 56 -9.44 -0.92 -15.98
C ILE A 56 -10.68 -1.84 -15.98
N PRO A 57 -11.90 -1.31 -16.08
CA PRO A 57 -13.10 -2.12 -16.26
C PRO A 57 -12.99 -3.05 -17.47
N GLU A 58 -13.61 -4.23 -17.39
CA GLU A 58 -13.58 -5.22 -18.48
C GLU A 58 -14.15 -4.66 -19.79
N GLU A 59 -15.15 -3.77 -19.72
CA GLU A 59 -15.74 -3.11 -20.89
C GLU A 59 -14.75 -2.26 -21.71
N TYR A 60 -13.62 -1.87 -21.11
CA TYR A 60 -12.54 -1.12 -21.75
C TYR A 60 -11.29 -1.97 -21.99
N GLY A 61 -11.39 -3.29 -21.85
CA GLY A 61 -10.29 -4.24 -22.06
C GLY A 61 -9.35 -4.42 -20.87
N GLY A 62 -9.81 -4.10 -19.64
CA GLY A 62 -9.09 -4.40 -18.41
C GLY A 62 -9.61 -5.63 -17.66
N ASN A 63 -9.17 -5.80 -16.41
CA ASN A 63 -9.49 -6.96 -15.57
C ASN A 63 -10.22 -6.62 -14.26
N ASN A 64 -10.55 -5.34 -14.02
CA ASN A 64 -11.36 -4.86 -12.90
C ASN A 64 -11.00 -5.44 -11.51
N MET A 65 -9.71 -5.70 -11.25
CA MET A 65 -9.21 -6.37 -10.05
C MET A 65 -9.13 -5.45 -8.82
N GLY A 66 -9.60 -4.20 -8.95
CA GLY A 66 -9.75 -3.24 -7.86
C GLY A 66 -8.47 -2.51 -7.44
N TRP A 67 -8.63 -1.58 -6.49
CA TRP A 67 -7.64 -0.58 -6.08
C TRP A 67 -6.92 -0.89 -4.77
N LEU A 68 -6.82 -2.17 -4.35
CA LEU A 68 -5.85 -2.58 -3.31
C LEU A 68 -4.40 -2.18 -3.70
N ALA A 69 -4.20 -1.73 -4.94
CA ALA A 69 -3.05 -1.13 -5.60
C ALA A 69 -2.71 0.33 -5.19
N ALA A 70 -2.86 0.71 -3.92
CA ALA A 70 -2.27 1.97 -3.44
C ALA A 70 -0.74 1.84 -3.42
N ILE A 71 -0.03 2.93 -3.71
CA ILE A 71 1.43 2.94 -3.76
C ILE A 71 1.98 3.83 -2.65
N VAL A 72 2.89 3.27 -1.85
CA VAL A 72 3.69 4.03 -0.87
C VAL A 72 5.14 4.05 -1.33
N VAL A 73 5.69 5.24 -1.54
CA VAL A 73 7.07 5.48 -1.94
C VAL A 73 7.76 6.29 -0.85
N TYR A 74 8.75 5.70 -0.19
CA TYR A 74 9.62 6.47 0.69
C TYR A 74 10.70 7.19 -0.12
N GLY A 75 10.30 8.31 -0.74
CA GLY A 75 11.11 9.07 -1.68
C GLY A 75 10.24 9.93 -2.62
N GLY A 76 10.89 10.50 -3.63
CA GLY A 76 10.22 11.29 -4.65
C GLY A 76 9.48 10.44 -5.69
N ALA A 77 8.29 10.87 -6.08
CA ALA A 77 7.53 10.26 -7.20
C ALA A 77 7.27 11.29 -8.31
N ARG A 78 7.24 10.83 -9.56
CA ARG A 78 6.97 11.66 -10.76
C ARG A 78 5.52 11.52 -11.21
N ASP A 79 5.09 12.41 -12.10
CA ASP A 79 3.81 12.33 -12.83
C ASP A 79 2.58 12.37 -11.91
N ILE A 80 2.71 13.05 -10.76
CA ILE A 80 1.69 13.18 -9.71
C ILE A 80 0.30 13.55 -10.25
N ALA A 81 0.25 14.42 -11.25
CA ALA A 81 -1.00 14.81 -11.90
C ALA A 81 -1.71 13.63 -12.55
N GLY A 82 -0.96 12.71 -13.17
CA GLY A 82 -1.49 11.47 -13.77
C GLY A 82 -2.07 10.53 -12.72
N TYR A 83 -1.33 10.26 -11.64
CA TYR A 83 -1.83 9.47 -10.50
C TYR A 83 -3.16 10.03 -9.97
N ARG A 84 -3.21 11.36 -9.75
CA ARG A 84 -4.42 12.05 -9.29
C ARG A 84 -5.57 11.97 -10.29
N SER A 85 -5.33 12.20 -11.59
CA SER A 85 -6.39 12.14 -12.60
C SER A 85 -6.99 10.75 -12.76
N MET A 86 -6.22 9.71 -12.46
CA MET A 86 -6.69 8.32 -12.47
C MET A 86 -7.37 7.91 -11.16
N GLY A 87 -7.36 8.77 -10.14
CA GLY A 87 -7.83 8.42 -8.80
C GLY A 87 -6.95 7.38 -8.10
N MET A 88 -5.69 7.22 -8.52
CA MET A 88 -4.76 6.24 -7.96
C MET A 88 -4.07 6.78 -6.70
N PRO A 89 -4.28 6.17 -5.52
CA PRO A 89 -3.66 6.66 -4.28
C PRO A 89 -2.14 6.47 -4.32
N LEU A 90 -1.41 7.59 -4.21
CA LEU A 90 0.05 7.63 -4.16
C LEU A 90 0.48 8.44 -2.93
N TYR A 91 1.20 7.78 -2.04
CA TYR A 91 1.84 8.36 -0.87
C TYR A 91 3.33 8.44 -1.13
N CYS A 92 3.88 9.65 -1.12
CA CYS A 92 5.30 9.88 -1.35
C CYS A 92 5.82 11.05 -0.52
N THR A 93 7.13 11.10 -0.26
CA THR A 93 7.73 12.17 0.55
C THR A 93 7.96 13.46 -0.25
N GLY A 94 7.75 13.43 -1.57
CA GLY A 94 7.88 14.59 -2.43
C GLY A 94 7.61 14.29 -3.90
N SER A 95 7.50 15.32 -4.70
CA SER A 95 7.48 15.19 -6.16
C SER A 95 8.90 15.21 -6.73
N ALA A 96 9.13 14.40 -7.75
CA ALA A 96 10.34 14.39 -8.56
C ALA A 96 9.98 14.80 -10.00
N THR A 97 10.90 15.51 -10.66
CA THR A 97 10.80 15.88 -12.09
C THR A 97 11.74 15.08 -12.98
N VAL A 98 12.79 14.53 -12.39
CA VAL A 98 13.75 13.65 -13.05
C VAL A 98 13.32 12.20 -12.88
N ASP A 99 13.68 11.38 -13.87
CA ASP A 99 13.54 9.93 -13.76
C ASP A 99 14.48 9.37 -12.67
N LYS A 100 14.37 8.06 -12.37
CA LYS A 100 15.21 7.34 -11.41
C LYS A 100 16.69 7.71 -11.64
N PRO A 101 17.37 8.35 -10.65
CA PRO A 101 18.80 8.61 -10.73
C PRO A 101 19.59 7.33 -11.04
N PRO A 102 20.65 7.41 -11.85
CA PRO A 102 21.39 6.23 -12.30
C PRO A 102 22.00 5.43 -11.13
N GLU A 103 22.22 6.06 -9.98
CA GLU A 103 22.76 5.41 -8.79
C GLU A 103 21.72 4.56 -8.02
N ILE A 104 20.42 4.80 -8.24
CA ILE A 104 19.37 4.02 -7.59
C ILE A 104 19.26 2.68 -8.31
N ARG A 105 19.48 1.58 -7.57
CA ARG A 105 19.33 0.21 -8.06
C ARG A 105 18.33 -0.54 -7.20
N ILE A 106 17.60 -1.45 -7.82
CA ILE A 106 16.75 -2.37 -7.08
C ILE A 106 17.64 -3.46 -6.50
N ILE A 107 17.69 -3.56 -5.18
CA ILE A 107 18.55 -4.52 -4.45
C ILE A 107 17.77 -5.69 -3.86
N GLY A 108 16.44 -5.67 -3.95
CA GLY A 108 15.60 -6.72 -3.40
C GLY A 108 14.12 -6.47 -3.58
N TYR A 109 13.36 -7.56 -3.54
CA TYR A 109 11.90 -7.58 -3.56
C TYR A 109 11.42 -8.45 -2.40
N ASN A 110 10.29 -8.09 -1.78
CA ASN A 110 9.76 -8.81 -0.61
C ASN A 110 10.82 -9.02 0.48
N VAL A 111 11.63 -8.00 0.73
CA VAL A 111 12.55 -7.94 1.87
C VAL A 111 12.03 -6.92 2.87
N PRO A 112 12.34 -7.05 4.17
CA PRO A 112 12.08 -5.99 5.13
C PRO A 112 12.77 -4.69 4.70
N VAL A 113 12.06 -3.57 4.81
CA VAL A 113 12.57 -2.24 4.47
C VAL A 113 12.42 -1.29 5.65
N ASP A 114 13.35 -0.34 5.79
CA ASP A 114 13.20 0.79 6.71
C ASP A 114 12.55 1.97 5.99
N VAL A 115 11.46 2.48 6.55
CA VAL A 115 10.72 3.63 6.06
C VAL A 115 10.61 4.62 7.21
N GLY A 116 11.46 5.64 7.21
CA GLY A 116 11.46 6.68 8.25
C GLY A 116 11.70 6.13 9.66
N GLY A 117 12.53 5.09 9.83
CA GLY A 117 12.77 4.42 11.11
C GLY A 117 11.74 3.35 11.49
N VAL A 118 10.75 3.09 10.63
CA VAL A 118 9.78 2.00 10.80
C VAL A 118 10.19 0.83 9.91
N THR A 119 10.39 -0.35 10.51
CA THR A 119 10.64 -1.58 9.77
C THR A 119 9.32 -2.14 9.23
N VAL A 120 9.15 -2.12 7.92
CA VAL A 120 8.02 -2.73 7.22
C VAL A 120 8.44 -4.10 6.70
N LYS A 121 7.77 -5.16 7.16
CA LYS A 121 8.01 -6.53 6.71
C LYS A 121 7.06 -6.89 5.56
N PRO A 122 7.46 -7.76 4.62
CA PRO A 122 6.55 -8.32 3.63
C PRO A 122 5.32 -8.94 4.31
N GLY A 123 4.14 -8.60 3.80
CA GLY A 123 2.86 -9.06 4.36
C GLY A 123 2.30 -8.19 5.50
N ALA A 124 3.00 -7.13 5.93
CA ALA A 124 2.40 -6.13 6.81
C ALA A 124 1.19 -5.47 6.13
N ILE A 125 0.18 -5.12 6.94
CA ILE A 125 -1.00 -4.39 6.47
C ILE A 125 -0.67 -2.91 6.47
N ILE A 126 -0.87 -2.26 5.33
CA ILE A 126 -0.66 -0.82 5.17
C ILE A 126 -2.02 -0.15 5.12
N ILE A 127 -2.25 0.80 6.03
CA ILE A 127 -3.42 1.68 6.03
C ILE A 127 -2.92 3.09 5.71
N ALA A 128 -3.58 3.77 4.78
CA ALA A 128 -3.22 5.11 4.40
C ALA A 128 -4.46 5.94 4.08
N ASP A 129 -4.46 7.19 4.56
CA ASP A 129 -5.54 8.17 4.40
C ASP A 129 -4.93 9.57 4.24
N GLU A 130 -5.69 10.64 4.49
CA GLU A 130 -5.17 12.01 4.38
C GLU A 130 -4.20 12.42 5.49
N ASP A 131 -4.23 11.74 6.64
CA ASP A 131 -3.36 12.00 7.78
C ASP A 131 -1.98 11.34 7.61
N GLY A 132 -1.94 10.19 6.92
CA GLY A 132 -0.68 9.59 6.53
C GLY A 132 -0.74 8.10 6.26
N VAL A 133 0.33 7.40 6.63
CA VAL A 133 0.51 5.97 6.37
C VAL A 133 0.89 5.26 7.67
N VAL A 134 0.19 4.18 7.97
CA VAL A 134 0.42 3.30 9.12
C VAL A 134 0.75 1.90 8.63
N SER A 135 1.79 1.29 9.21
CA SER A 135 2.12 -0.12 9.00
C SER A 135 1.75 -0.95 10.22
N ILE A 136 0.94 -1.98 10.01
CA ILE A 136 0.52 -2.93 11.04
C ILE A 136 1.18 -4.28 10.74
N PRO A 137 2.04 -4.81 11.62
CA PRO A 137 2.58 -6.16 11.48
C PRO A 137 1.43 -7.19 11.39
N ALA A 138 1.55 -8.15 10.48
CA ALA A 138 0.49 -9.13 10.22
C ALA A 138 0.09 -9.92 11.47
N ASP A 139 1.08 -10.28 12.31
CA ASP A 139 0.90 -10.98 13.58
C ASP A 139 0.24 -10.13 14.68
N ALA A 140 0.29 -8.80 14.54
CA ALA A 140 -0.34 -7.84 15.46
C ALA A 140 -1.74 -7.39 15.00
N LEU A 141 -2.22 -7.83 13.84
CA LEU A 141 -3.48 -7.34 13.27
C LEU A 141 -4.67 -7.58 14.19
N SER A 142 -4.84 -8.80 14.69
CA SER A 142 -5.97 -9.16 15.57
C SER A 142 -5.98 -8.32 16.85
N ALA A 143 -4.82 -8.20 17.51
CA ALA A 143 -4.70 -7.38 18.73
C ALA A 143 -4.90 -5.88 18.45
N THR A 144 -4.54 -5.42 17.25
CA THR A 144 -4.81 -4.03 16.82
C THR A 144 -6.31 -3.80 16.64
N LEU A 145 -7.01 -4.72 15.96
CA LEU A 145 -8.46 -4.62 15.74
C LEU A 145 -9.26 -4.60 17.05
N GLU A 146 -8.90 -5.45 18.01
CA GLU A 146 -9.54 -5.46 19.34
C GLU A 146 -9.40 -4.11 20.05
N LYS A 147 -8.22 -3.49 19.97
CA LYS A 147 -7.98 -2.16 20.56
C LYS A 147 -8.72 -1.06 19.80
N LEU A 148 -8.80 -1.16 18.47
CA LEU A 148 -9.52 -0.19 17.64
C LEU A 148 -11.01 -0.16 18.01
N GLN A 149 -11.63 -1.30 18.29
CA GLN A 149 -13.03 -1.33 18.72
C GLN A 149 -13.26 -0.48 19.97
N VAL A 150 -12.40 -0.62 20.99
CA VAL A 150 -12.49 0.20 22.22
C VAL A 150 -12.28 1.69 21.90
N ILE A 151 -11.38 2.03 20.98
CA ILE A 151 -11.14 3.41 20.58
C ILE A 151 -12.38 4.00 19.89
N PHE A 152 -12.99 3.27 18.95
CA PHE A 152 -14.20 3.70 18.26
C PHE A 152 -15.37 3.96 19.22
N GLU A 153 -15.64 3.04 20.14
CA GLU A 153 -16.71 3.20 21.14
C GLU A 153 -16.48 4.45 22.02
N VAL A 154 -15.22 4.73 22.37
CA VAL A 154 -14.87 5.92 23.17
C VAL A 154 -14.97 7.20 22.35
N GLU A 155 -14.64 7.17 21.06
CA GLU A 155 -14.72 8.33 20.16
C GLU A 155 -16.17 8.70 19.85
N GLU A 156 -17.02 7.72 19.58
CA GLU A 156 -18.46 7.91 19.39
C GLU A 156 -19.11 8.54 20.63
N ALA A 157 -18.86 7.95 21.82
CA ALA A 157 -19.37 8.49 23.08
C ALA A 157 -18.84 9.91 23.38
N MET A 158 -17.60 10.21 22.98
CA MET A 158 -17.02 11.54 23.13
C MET A 158 -17.71 12.54 22.19
N GLU A 159 -17.97 12.16 20.94
CA GLU A 159 -18.65 13.01 19.97
C GLU A 159 -20.08 13.33 20.40
N GLU A 160 -20.85 12.33 20.85
CA GLU A 160 -22.19 12.53 21.42
C GLU A 160 -22.17 13.47 22.62
N ALA A 161 -21.21 13.29 23.54
CA ALA A 161 -21.08 14.14 24.72
C ALA A 161 -20.76 15.60 24.34
N ILE A 162 -19.87 15.82 23.38
CA ILE A 162 -19.53 17.16 22.87
C ILE A 162 -20.76 17.82 22.23
N GLN A 163 -21.48 17.10 21.36
CA GLN A 163 -22.69 17.61 20.73
C GLN A 163 -23.80 17.91 21.74
N GLY A 164 -23.88 17.14 22.82
CA GLY A 164 -24.78 17.35 23.96
C GLY A 164 -24.39 18.49 24.90
N GLY A 165 -23.24 19.13 24.68
CA GLY A 165 -22.76 20.24 25.52
C GLY A 165 -22.17 19.81 26.86
N ALA A 166 -21.66 18.58 26.95
CA ALA A 166 -21.01 18.07 28.16
C ALA A 166 -19.79 18.92 28.56
N SER A 167 -19.51 18.94 29.86
CA SER A 167 -18.35 19.62 30.42
C SER A 167 -17.05 18.91 30.07
N VAL A 168 -15.94 19.64 30.15
CA VAL A 168 -14.59 19.11 29.91
C VAL A 168 -14.25 17.93 30.84
N ASP A 169 -14.75 17.93 32.08
CA ASP A 169 -14.47 16.87 33.06
C ASP A 169 -15.24 15.58 32.74
N GLU A 170 -16.47 15.69 32.23
CA GLU A 170 -17.23 14.54 31.71
C GLU A 170 -16.54 13.94 30.48
N ILE A 171 -16.07 14.78 29.55
CA ILE A 171 -15.31 14.32 28.37
C ILE A 171 -14.01 13.61 28.78
N LYS A 172 -13.27 14.13 29.77
CA LYS A 172 -12.05 13.48 30.28
C LYS A 172 -12.33 12.10 30.87
N ALA A 173 -13.46 11.92 31.55
CA ALA A 173 -13.84 10.62 32.11
C ALA A 173 -14.13 9.58 31.00
N ILE A 174 -14.67 10.03 29.87
CA ILE A 174 -14.87 9.19 28.67
C ILE A 174 -13.52 8.81 28.06
N ILE A 175 -12.63 9.79 27.82
CA ILE A 175 -11.29 9.56 27.24
C ILE A 175 -10.43 8.61 28.10
N ALA A 176 -10.58 8.65 29.43
CA ALA A 176 -9.83 7.79 30.33
C ALA A 176 -10.01 6.28 30.04
N LYS A 177 -11.13 5.90 29.41
CA LYS A 177 -11.43 4.52 29.00
C LYS A 177 -10.55 4.03 27.83
N LYS A 178 -9.85 4.93 27.11
CA LYS A 178 -8.91 4.55 26.03
C LYS A 178 -7.67 3.79 26.54
N LYS A 179 -7.31 3.91 27.84
CA LYS A 179 -6.14 3.23 28.38
C LYS A 179 -6.47 1.77 28.69
N PRO A 180 -5.78 0.78 28.10
CA PRO A 180 -5.91 -0.60 28.53
C PRO A 180 -5.46 -0.72 30.00
N PRO A 181 -6.08 -1.61 30.80
CA PRO A 181 -5.53 -1.95 32.11
C PRO A 181 -4.08 -2.45 31.91
N LYS A 182 -3.17 -1.93 32.74
CA LYS A 182 -1.76 -2.37 32.75
C LYS A 182 -1.63 -3.86 33.06
#